data_AF-A0A3N5QLZ6-F1
#
_entry.id   AF-A0A3N5QLZ6-F1
#
_cell.length_a   1.000
_cell.length_b   1.000
_cell.length_c   1.000
_cell.angle_alpha   90.00
_cell.angle_beta   90.00
_cell.angle_gamma   90.00
#
_symmetry.space_group_name_H-M   'P 1'
#
loop_
_entity.id
_entity.type
_entity.pdbx_description
1 polymer ?
#
loop_
_entity_poly.entity_id
_entity_poly.type
_entity_poly.pdbx_seq_one_letter_code
_entity_poly.pdbx_strand_id
1 'polypeptide(L)'
;MFLEMKEEKSERLQEVIEGDWRDSVSSMEYYIDELAKDIDHGAMMNALAVRDWCKEIEGLLTDLSQNLFSLDEPEWFQESDRRKLEELRQKVEQLNGKCKNIMITVH
;
A
#
# COMPACT_ATOMS: atom_id res chain seq x y z
N MET A 1 -25.88 32.25 -9.28
CA MET A 1 -24.54 32.87 -9.20
C MET A 1 -23.79 32.53 -7.91
N PHE A 2 -24.18 32.99 -6.71
CA PHE A 2 -23.41 32.68 -5.48
C PHE A 2 -23.42 31.19 -5.08
N LEU A 3 -24.53 30.48 -5.30
CA LEU A 3 -24.62 29.04 -5.04
C LEU A 3 -23.76 28.23 -6.03
N GLU A 4 -23.88 28.54 -7.33
CA GLU A 4 -23.06 27.93 -8.39
C GLU A 4 -21.55 28.11 -8.14
N MET A 5 -21.12 29.30 -7.70
CA MET A 5 -19.72 29.56 -7.35
C MET A 5 -19.23 28.77 -6.13
N LYS A 6 -20.12 28.40 -5.21
CA LYS A 6 -19.78 27.57 -4.04
C LYS A 6 -19.65 26.11 -4.45
N GLU A 7 -20.54 25.63 -5.31
CA GLU A 7 -20.52 24.28 -5.88
C GLU A 7 -19.25 24.07 -6.72
N GLU A 8 -18.92 24.99 -7.64
CA GLU A 8 -17.71 24.92 -8.49
C GLU A 8 -16.40 24.89 -7.66
N LYS A 9 -16.37 25.61 -6.53
CA LYS A 9 -15.20 25.57 -5.61
C LYS A 9 -15.13 24.26 -4.83
N SER A 10 -16.28 23.67 -4.50
CA SER A 10 -16.36 22.38 -3.82
C SER A 10 -15.91 21.24 -4.73
N GLU A 11 -16.36 21.24 -5.99
CA GLU A 11 -15.96 20.26 -7.01
C GLU A 11 -14.46 20.31 -7.28
N ARG A 12 -13.89 21.51 -7.48
CA ARG A 12 -12.44 21.66 -7.65
C ARG A 12 -11.63 21.18 -6.44
N LEU A 13 -12.14 21.37 -5.23
CA LEU A 13 -11.49 20.87 -4.03
C LEU A 13 -11.51 19.33 -4.00
N GLN A 14 -12.63 18.72 -4.40
CA GLN A 14 -12.76 17.26 -4.49
C GLN A 14 -11.80 16.68 -5.54
N GLU A 15 -11.70 17.30 -6.72
CA GLU A 15 -10.76 16.86 -7.77
C GLU A 15 -9.29 16.87 -7.30
N VAL A 16 -8.88 17.91 -6.57
CA VAL A 16 -7.52 18.00 -6.01
C VAL A 16 -7.28 16.89 -4.98
N ILE A 17 -8.22 16.69 -4.05
CA ILE A 17 -8.13 15.65 -3.01
C ILE A 17 -8.08 14.25 -3.65
N GLU A 18 -8.92 13.99 -4.65
CA GLU A 18 -8.92 12.73 -5.40
C GLU A 18 -7.59 12.49 -6.13
N GLY A 19 -7.05 13.52 -6.77
CA GLY A 19 -5.75 13.45 -7.46
C GLY A 19 -4.63 13.08 -6.51
N ASP A 20 -4.45 13.85 -5.43
CA ASP A 20 -3.39 13.64 -4.44
C ASP A 20 -3.50 12.27 -3.76
N TRP A 21 -4.74 11.82 -3.50
CA TRP A 21 -5.00 10.51 -2.94
C TRP A 21 -4.61 9.39 -3.92
N ARG A 22 -5.02 9.48 -5.19
CA ARG A 22 -4.69 8.47 -6.21
C ARG A 22 -3.19 8.37 -6.47
N ASP A 23 -2.48 9.50 -6.42
CA ASP A 23 -1.02 9.54 -6.54
C ASP A 23 -0.34 8.88 -5.33
N SER A 24 -0.87 9.11 -4.13
CA SER A 24 -0.41 8.46 -2.89
C SER A 24 -0.59 6.94 -2.97
N VAL A 25 -1.76 6.48 -3.37
CA VAL A 25 -2.07 5.04 -3.54
C VAL A 25 -1.19 4.40 -4.60
N SER A 26 -0.97 5.08 -5.73
CA SER A 26 -0.10 4.58 -6.81
C SER A 26 1.37 4.49 -6.38
N SER A 27 1.83 5.44 -5.55
CA SER A 27 3.17 5.37 -4.97
C SER A 27 3.31 4.17 -4.02
N MET A 28 2.31 3.92 -3.16
CA MET A 28 2.31 2.75 -2.27
C MET A 28 2.28 1.44 -3.06
N GLU A 29 1.47 1.36 -4.12
CA GLU A 29 1.44 0.20 -5.03
C GLU A 29 2.83 -0.10 -5.61
N TYR A 30 3.52 0.92 -6.11
CA TYR A 30 4.90 0.78 -6.61
C TYR A 30 5.84 0.22 -5.55
N TYR A 31 5.83 0.75 -4.33
CA TYR A 31 6.68 0.26 -3.24
C TYR A 31 6.36 -1.18 -2.84
N ILE A 32 5.08 -1.56 -2.83
CA ILE A 32 4.64 -2.93 -2.57
C ILE A 32 5.14 -3.88 -3.66
N ASP A 33 5.12 -3.45 -4.92
CA ASP A 33 5.65 -4.22 -6.05
C ASP A 33 7.16 -4.41 -5.98
N GLU A 34 7.92 -3.39 -5.59
CA GLU A 34 9.37 -3.50 -5.40
C GLU A 34 9.69 -4.46 -4.24
N LEU A 35 8.99 -4.32 -3.10
CA LEU A 35 9.15 -5.26 -1.98
C LEU A 35 8.80 -6.69 -2.37
N ALA A 36 7.77 -6.90 -3.19
CA ALA A 36 7.42 -8.24 -3.66
C ALA A 36 8.57 -8.89 -4.43
N LYS A 37 9.25 -8.13 -5.30
CA LYS A 37 10.42 -8.60 -6.06
C LYS A 37 11.59 -8.91 -5.13
N ASP A 38 11.86 -8.05 -4.15
CA ASP A 38 12.91 -8.30 -3.16
C ASP A 38 12.63 -9.56 -2.35
N ILE A 39 11.36 -9.82 -2.01
CA ILE A 39 10.94 -11.05 -1.32
C ILE A 39 11.16 -12.29 -2.17
N ASP A 40 10.94 -12.21 -3.47
CA ASP A 40 11.28 -13.31 -4.38
C ASP A 40 12.79 -13.58 -4.44
N HIS A 41 13.63 -12.53 -4.41
CA HIS A 41 15.08 -12.70 -4.35
C HIS A 41 15.56 -13.26 -3.00
N GLY A 42 14.94 -12.86 -1.88
CA GLY A 42 15.29 -13.31 -0.54
C GLY A 42 15.20 -14.83 -0.37
N ALA A 43 14.31 -15.50 -1.11
CA ALA A 43 14.18 -16.96 -1.09
C ALA A 43 15.44 -17.70 -1.58
N MET A 44 16.36 -17.03 -2.29
CA MET A 44 17.61 -17.61 -2.81
C MET A 44 18.81 -17.37 -1.88
N MET A 45 18.62 -16.68 -0.76
CA MET A 45 19.70 -16.28 0.16
C MET A 45 20.04 -17.36 1.20
N ASN A 46 21.20 -17.23 1.85
CA ASN A 46 21.59 -18.14 2.93
C ASN A 46 20.72 -17.97 4.20
N ALA A 47 20.62 -19.02 5.01
CA ALA A 47 19.68 -19.06 6.13
C ALA A 47 19.88 -18.01 7.22
N LEU A 48 21.11 -17.61 7.48
CA LEU A 48 21.43 -16.62 8.49
C LEU A 48 21.07 -15.20 8.03
N ALA A 49 21.32 -14.89 6.75
CA ALA A 49 20.99 -13.61 6.14
C ALA A 49 19.48 -13.44 5.92
N VAL A 50 18.75 -14.52 5.64
CA VAL A 50 17.28 -14.50 5.44
C VAL A 50 16.54 -13.98 6.67
N ARG A 51 16.95 -14.35 7.88
CA ARG A 51 16.23 -13.97 9.10
C ARG A 51 16.28 -12.46 9.36
N ASP A 52 17.46 -11.86 9.29
CA ASP A 52 17.64 -10.43 9.55
C ASP A 52 16.98 -9.61 8.44
N TRP A 53 17.12 -10.06 7.19
CA TRP A 53 16.46 -9.46 6.05
C TRP A 53 14.92 -9.54 6.14
N CYS A 54 14.34 -10.69 6.50
CA CYS A 54 12.89 -10.81 6.70
C CYS A 54 12.37 -9.86 7.77
N LYS A 55 13.12 -9.65 8.87
CA LYS A 55 12.73 -8.74 9.95
C LYS A 55 12.67 -7.29 9.48
N GLU A 56 13.60 -6.85 8.64
CA GLU A 56 13.59 -5.51 8.05
C GLU A 56 12.38 -5.34 7.12
N ILE A 57 12.10 -6.32 6.27
CA ILE A 57 10.94 -6.31 5.36
C ILE A 57 9.62 -6.33 6.13
N GLU A 58 9.50 -7.11 7.21
CA GLU A 58 8.32 -7.11 8.08
C GLU A 58 8.05 -5.72 8.68
N GLY A 59 9.10 -4.99 9.04
CA GLY A 59 8.98 -3.60 9.48
C GLY A 59 8.40 -2.69 8.38
N LEU A 60 8.96 -2.76 7.17
CA LEU A 60 8.49 -1.99 6.03
C LEU A 60 7.03 -2.32 5.65
N LEU A 61 6.66 -3.60 5.68
CA LEU A 61 5.28 -4.04 5.43
C LEU A 61 4.31 -3.56 6.53
N THR A 62 4.77 -3.50 7.78
CA THR A 62 3.99 -2.95 8.89
C THR A 62 3.73 -1.46 8.70
N ASP A 63 4.76 -0.70 8.35
CA ASP A 63 4.65 0.74 8.10
C ASP A 63 3.73 1.02 6.90
N LEU A 64 3.85 0.24 5.82
CA LEU A 64 2.95 0.31 4.66
C LEU A 64 1.51 0.00 5.04
N SER A 65 1.28 -1.05 5.85
CA SER A 65 -0.05 -1.39 6.35
C SER A 65 -0.65 -0.24 7.13
N GLN A 66 0.08 0.34 8.09
CA GLN A 66 -0.39 1.49 8.87
C GLN A 66 -0.74 2.68 7.98
N ASN A 67 0.09 2.99 6.99
CA ASN A 67 -0.18 4.07 6.05
C ASN A 67 -1.45 3.80 5.23
N LEU A 68 -1.64 2.59 4.69
CA LEU A 68 -2.84 2.21 3.94
C LEU A 68 -4.13 2.23 4.79
N PHE A 69 -4.04 1.93 6.09
CA PHE A 69 -5.18 2.05 7.01
C PHE A 69 -5.46 3.48 7.45
N SER A 70 -4.46 4.36 7.37
CA SER A 70 -4.60 5.77 7.71
C SER A 70 -5.16 6.64 6.58
N LEU A 71 -5.20 6.09 5.35
CA LEU A 71 -5.80 6.77 4.21
C LEU A 71 -7.32 6.84 4.40
N ASP A 72 -7.81 8.05 4.61
CA ASP A 72 -9.25 8.34 4.61
C ASP A 72 -9.83 8.13 3.20
N GLU A 73 -11.01 7.55 3.13
CA GLU A 73 -11.81 7.41 1.90
C GLU A 73 -13.06 8.29 2.01
N PRO A 74 -13.06 9.48 1.39
CA PRO A 74 -14.26 10.30 1.29
C PRO A 74 -15.40 9.59 0.56
N GLU A 75 -16.65 9.88 0.94
CA GLU A 75 -17.84 9.22 0.39
C GLU A 75 -18.01 9.39 -1.13
N TRP A 76 -17.44 10.45 -1.71
CA TRP A 76 -17.52 10.75 -3.14
C TRP A 76 -16.50 9.99 -3.99
N PHE A 77 -15.61 9.20 -3.39
CA PHE A 77 -14.66 8.38 -4.13
C PHE A 77 -15.36 7.24 -4.87
N GLN A 78 -14.77 6.86 -6.01
CA GLN A 78 -15.33 5.78 -6.82
C GLN A 78 -15.10 4.42 -6.15
N GLU A 79 -15.99 3.46 -6.41
CA GLU A 79 -15.83 2.08 -5.93
C GLU A 79 -14.51 1.44 -6.38
N SER A 80 -14.01 1.82 -7.56
CA SER A 80 -12.71 1.37 -8.07
C SER A 80 -11.55 1.82 -7.18
N ASP A 81 -11.62 3.02 -6.62
CA ASP A 81 -10.59 3.57 -5.73
C ASP A 81 -10.57 2.76 -4.42
N ARG A 82 -11.75 2.55 -3.80
CA ARG A 82 -11.89 1.71 -2.60
C ARG A 82 -11.37 0.29 -2.80
N ARG A 83 -11.76 -0.33 -3.92
CA ARG A 83 -11.31 -1.68 -4.25
C ARG A 83 -9.80 -1.76 -4.40
N LYS A 84 -9.18 -0.75 -5.03
CA LYS A 84 -7.72 -0.70 -5.17
C LYS A 84 -7.03 -0.63 -3.81
N LEU A 85 -7.52 0.18 -2.87
CA LEU A 85 -6.95 0.26 -1.53
C LEU A 85 -7.04 -1.08 -0.78
N GLU A 86 -8.18 -1.75 -0.88
CA GLU A 86 -8.40 -3.06 -0.29
C GLU A 86 -7.49 -4.14 -0.90
N GLU A 87 -7.32 -4.14 -2.23
CA GLU A 87 -6.37 -5.02 -2.92
C GLU A 87 -4.93 -4.82 -2.41
N LEU A 88 -4.50 -3.58 -2.19
CA LEU A 88 -3.17 -3.28 -1.63
C LEU A 88 -3.02 -3.76 -0.18
N ARG A 89 -4.03 -3.57 0.67
CA ARG A 89 -4.03 -4.09 2.05
C ARG A 89 -3.87 -5.60 2.08
N GLN A 90 -4.63 -6.30 1.24
CA GLN A 90 -4.53 -7.76 1.12
C GLN A 90 -3.16 -8.19 0.60
N LYS A 91 -2.59 -7.46 -0.36
CA LYS A 91 -1.26 -7.75 -0.90
C LYS A 91 -0.15 -7.61 0.16
N VAL A 92 -0.21 -6.57 0.99
CA VAL A 92 0.73 -6.40 2.11
C VAL A 92 0.65 -7.58 3.08
N GLU A 93 -0.55 -8.03 3.44
CA GLU A 93 -0.71 -9.19 4.32
C GLU A 93 -0.20 -10.49 3.67
N GLN A 94 -0.41 -10.67 2.37
CA GLN A 94 0.13 -11.80 1.62
C GLN A 94 1.67 -11.80 1.60
N LEU A 95 2.30 -10.64 1.38
CA LEU A 95 3.76 -10.50 1.41
C LEU A 95 4.32 -10.78 2.81
N ASN A 96 3.62 -10.33 3.85
CA ASN A 96 3.98 -10.63 5.24
C ASN A 96 3.96 -12.15 5.50
N GLY A 97 2.90 -12.83 5.03
CA GLY A 97 2.81 -14.29 5.08
C GLY A 97 3.94 -14.99 4.31
N LYS A 98 4.31 -14.46 3.14
CA LYS A 98 5.40 -15.00 2.32
C LYS A 98 6.76 -14.88 3.01
N CYS A 99 7.09 -13.74 3.62
CA CYS A 99 8.32 -13.59 4.40
C CYS A 99 8.40 -14.60 5.55
N LYS A 100 7.31 -14.77 6.30
CA LYS A 100 7.23 -15.77 7.39
C LYS A 100 7.45 -17.20 6.88
N ASN A 101 6.86 -17.55 5.74
CA ASN A 101 7.04 -18.87 5.12
C ASN A 101 8.48 -19.11 4.67
N ILE A 102 9.14 -18.11 4.08
CA ILE A 102 10.57 -18.20 3.71
C ILE A 102 11.42 -18.44 4.96
N MET A 103 11.16 -17.70 6.04
CA MET A 103 11.88 -17.86 7.31
C MET A 103 11.76 -19.28 7.88
N ILE A 104 10.58 -19.90 7.80
CA ILE A 104 10.34 -21.28 8.27
C ILE A 104 11.03 -22.30 7.35
N THR A 105 10.98 -22.11 6.03
CA THR A 105 11.49 -23.09 5.05
C THR A 105 13.02 -23.20 5.06
N VAL A 106 13.69 -22.12 5.49
CA VAL A 106 15.14 -21.99 5.46
C VAL A 106 15.80 -22.42 6.80
N HIS A 107 15.01 -22.72 7.83
CA HIS A 107 15.44 -23.39 9.07
C HIS A 107 15.44 -24.91 8.93
#